data_AF-A0A356EPX8-F1
#
_entry.id   AF-A0A356EPX8-F1
#
_cell.length_a   1.000
_cell.length_b   1.000
_cell.length_c   1.000
_cell.angle_alpha   90.00
_cell.angle_beta   90.00
_cell.angle_gamma   90.00
#
_symmetry.space_group_name_H-M   'P 1'
#
loop_
_entity.id
_entity.type
_entity.pdbx_description
1 polymer ?
#
loop_
_entity_poly.entity_id
_entity_poly.type
_entity_poly.pdbx_seq_one_letter_code
_entity_poly.pdbx_strand_id
1 'polypeptide(L)'
;MPARDDVYDEAIALQQAGNMSGAVEKLESLVSEEPDFALAHAALSVFYNKLEEHDKSVQHGRRVCELEPQDPFSFVAMSLICQKAGKIDEAEQALLQARQVEFASRGTA
;
A
#
# COMPACT_ATOMS: atom_id res chain seq x y z
N MET A 1 -15.45 -9.18 -18.41
CA MET A 1 -14.61 -8.22 -17.68
C MET A 1 -13.43 -9.00 -17.12
N PRO A 2 -12.18 -8.56 -17.30
CA PRO A 2 -11.05 -9.19 -16.63
C PRO A 2 -11.29 -9.17 -15.12
N ALA A 3 -10.83 -10.19 -14.39
CA ALA A 3 -10.95 -10.16 -12.94
C ALA A 3 -10.06 -9.04 -12.39
N ARG A 4 -10.37 -8.52 -11.20
CA ARG A 4 -9.54 -7.52 -10.52
C ARG A 4 -8.08 -7.97 -10.39
N ASP A 5 -7.88 -9.27 -10.18
CA ASP A 5 -6.57 -9.91 -10.12
C ASP A 5 -5.84 -9.87 -11.48
N ASP A 6 -6.54 -10.09 -12.61
CA ASP A 6 -5.95 -9.95 -13.95
C ASP A 6 -5.48 -8.51 -14.21
N VAL A 7 -6.30 -7.51 -13.84
CA VAL A 7 -5.96 -6.09 -14.02
C VAL A 7 -4.73 -5.72 -13.18
N TYR A 8 -4.63 -6.27 -11.97
CA TYR A 8 -3.47 -6.12 -11.10
C TYR A 8 -2.22 -6.75 -11.70
N ASP A 9 -2.28 -8.01 -12.14
CA ASP A 9 -1.15 -8.71 -12.75
C ASP A 9 -0.65 -7.96 -14.00
N GLU A 10 -1.57 -7.44 -14.80
CA GLU A 10 -1.23 -6.65 -15.99
C GLU A 10 -0.54 -5.32 -15.61
N ALA A 11 -0.96 -4.67 -14.52
CA ALA A 11 -0.28 -3.49 -14.02
C ALA A 11 1.14 -3.81 -13.50
N ILE A 12 1.32 -4.94 -12.81
CA ILE A 12 2.65 -5.40 -12.39
C ILE A 12 3.53 -5.70 -13.61
N ALA A 13 2.99 -6.33 -14.66
CA ALA A 13 3.70 -6.58 -15.90
C ALA A 13 4.14 -5.28 -16.59
N LEU A 14 3.26 -4.26 -16.63
CA LEU A 14 3.60 -2.93 -17.15
C LEU A 14 4.75 -2.29 -16.37
N GLN A 15 4.73 -2.39 -15.04
CA GLN A 15 5.82 -1.89 -14.21
C GLN A 15 7.14 -2.61 -14.50
N GLN A 16 7.12 -3.93 -14.67
CA GLN A 16 8.31 -4.72 -15.02
C GLN A 16 8.84 -4.39 -16.43
N ALA A 17 7.95 -4.03 -17.35
CA ALA A 17 8.30 -3.52 -18.67
C ALA A 17 8.86 -2.07 -18.65
N GLY A 18 8.97 -1.44 -17.47
CA GLY A 18 9.45 -0.07 -17.30
C GLY A 18 8.37 1.00 -17.50
N ASN A 19 7.14 0.61 -17.81
CA ASN A 19 6.00 1.52 -17.93
C ASN A 19 5.34 1.76 -16.57
N MET A 20 6.02 2.51 -15.71
CA MET A 20 5.55 2.86 -14.37
C MET A 20 4.22 3.64 -14.41
N SER A 21 4.11 4.60 -15.34
CA SER A 21 2.93 5.46 -15.46
C SER A 21 1.68 4.68 -15.87
N GLY A 22 1.81 3.78 -16.86
CA GLY A 22 0.69 2.93 -17.28
C GLY A 22 0.26 1.92 -16.21
N ALA A 23 1.22 1.42 -15.41
CA ALA A 23 0.90 0.57 -14.28
C ALA A 23 0.07 1.32 -13.21
N VAL A 24 0.47 2.55 -12.88
CA VAL A 24 -0.26 3.40 -11.92
C VAL A 24 -1.66 3.71 -12.43
N GLU A 25 -1.82 4.17 -13.68
CA GLU A 25 -3.14 4.50 -14.25
C GLU A 25 -4.11 3.31 -14.22
N LYS A 26 -3.58 2.11 -14.48
CA LYS A 26 -4.35 0.87 -14.45
C LYS A 26 -4.79 0.50 -13.04
N LEU A 27 -3.90 0.62 -12.07
CA LEU A 27 -4.23 0.39 -10.66
C LEU A 27 -5.16 1.47 -10.10
N GLU A 28 -5.02 2.73 -10.51
CA GLU A 28 -5.94 3.83 -10.13
C GLU A 28 -7.36 3.55 -10.62
N SER A 29 -7.49 3.07 -11.86
CA SER A 29 -8.79 2.63 -12.39
C SER A 29 -9.34 1.46 -11.57
N LEU A 30 -8.48 0.49 -11.25
CA LEU A 30 -8.88 -0.69 -10.48
C LEU A 30 -9.38 -0.32 -9.07
N VAL A 31 -8.67 0.56 -8.34
CA VAL A 31 -9.12 1.00 -7.01
C VAL A 31 -10.32 1.95 -7.05
N SER A 32 -10.59 2.57 -8.20
CA SER A 32 -11.81 3.36 -8.41
C SER A 32 -13.04 2.47 -8.54
N GLU A 33 -12.89 1.29 -9.14
CA GLU A 33 -13.94 0.27 -9.24
C GLU A 33 -14.05 -0.58 -7.96
N GLU A 34 -12.90 -0.95 -7.38
CA GLU A 34 -12.78 -1.83 -6.20
C GLU A 34 -11.95 -1.14 -5.10
N PRO A 35 -12.54 -0.21 -4.32
CA PRO A 35 -11.83 0.58 -3.29
C PRO A 35 -11.41 -0.23 -2.05
N ASP A 36 -11.81 -1.50 -1.97
CA ASP A 36 -11.44 -2.42 -0.90
C ASP A 36 -10.36 -3.42 -1.33
N PHE A 37 -9.78 -3.26 -2.53
CA PHE A 37 -8.74 -4.15 -3.01
C PHE A 37 -7.36 -3.76 -2.46
N ALA A 38 -7.02 -4.32 -1.30
CA ALA A 38 -5.80 -4.01 -0.54
C ALA A 38 -4.50 -4.17 -1.36
N LEU A 39 -4.41 -5.20 -2.21
CA LEU A 39 -3.22 -5.44 -3.04
C LEU A 39 -2.97 -4.30 -4.03
N ALA A 40 -4.00 -3.76 -4.67
CA ALA A 40 -3.84 -2.62 -5.58
C ALA A 40 -3.43 -1.34 -4.85
N HIS A 41 -3.98 -1.08 -3.66
CA HIS A 41 -3.52 0.02 -2.81
C HIS A 41 -2.06 -0.16 -2.37
N ALA A 42 -1.64 -1.37 -2.03
CA ALA A 42 -0.25 -1.66 -1.68
C ALA A 42 0.70 -1.39 -2.87
N ALA A 43 0.33 -1.86 -4.06
CA ALA A 43 1.12 -1.62 -5.27
C ALA A 43 1.19 -0.13 -5.64
N LEU A 44 0.06 0.60 -5.62
CA LEU A 44 0.02 2.05 -5.83
C LEU A 44 0.93 2.77 -4.83
N SER A 45 0.87 2.38 -3.56
CA SER A 45 1.71 2.96 -2.53
C SER A 45 3.20 2.80 -2.84
N VAL A 46 3.64 1.59 -3.22
CA VAL A 46 5.03 1.33 -3.64
C VAL A 46 5.40 2.11 -4.91
N PHE A 47 4.47 2.20 -5.86
CA PHE A 47 4.72 2.85 -7.14
C PHE A 47 4.84 4.36 -7.01
N TYR A 48 3.93 5.01 -6.27
CA TYR A 48 4.06 6.43 -5.96
C TYR A 48 5.31 6.75 -5.14
N ASN A 49 5.70 5.86 -4.22
CA ASN A 49 6.96 6.04 -3.50
C ASN A 49 8.18 5.99 -4.42
N LYS A 50 8.15 5.18 -5.50
CA LYS A 50 9.21 5.16 -6.52
C LYS A 50 9.17 6.38 -7.42
N LEU A 51 7.99 6.98 -7.62
CA LEU A 51 7.78 8.23 -8.36
C LEU A 51 8.04 9.48 -7.52
N GLU A 52 8.55 9.34 -6.29
CA GLU A 52 8.79 10.44 -5.34
C GLU A 52 7.51 11.20 -4.94
N GLU A 53 6.34 10.66 -5.29
CA GLU A 53 4.99 11.15 -4.95
C GLU A 53 4.59 10.62 -3.56
N HIS A 54 5.37 11.00 -2.55
CA HIS A 54 5.27 10.43 -1.22
C HIS A 54 3.91 10.67 -0.55
N ASP A 55 3.23 11.79 -0.83
CA ASP A 55 1.93 12.06 -0.24
C ASP A 55 0.85 11.06 -0.69
N LYS A 56 0.77 10.80 -2.00
CA LYS A 56 -0.13 9.79 -2.58
C LYS A 56 0.23 8.39 -2.09
N SER A 57 1.52 8.11 -1.95
CA SER A 57 1.99 6.84 -1.42
C SER A 57 1.48 6.60 0.01
N VAL A 58 1.56 7.61 0.89
CA VAL A 58 1.03 7.54 2.26
C VAL A 58 -0.47 7.36 2.27
N GLN A 59 -1.23 8.04 1.40
CA GLN A 59 -2.68 7.89 1.30
C GLN A 59 -3.08 6.44 0.99
N HIS A 60 -2.45 5.82 -0.01
CA HIS A 60 -2.73 4.43 -0.33
C HIS A 60 -2.21 3.45 0.73
N GLY A 61 -1.05 3.70 1.33
CA GLY A 61 -0.53 2.88 2.43
C GLY A 61 -1.45 2.89 3.65
N ARG A 62 -2.05 4.05 3.97
CA ARG A 62 -3.08 4.16 5.00
C ARG A 62 -4.29 3.30 4.66
N ARG A 63 -4.76 3.33 3.41
CA ARG A 63 -5.90 2.52 2.98
C ARG A 63 -5.66 1.02 3.15
N VAL A 64 -4.44 0.55 2.85
CA VAL A 64 -4.05 -0.85 3.11
C VAL A 64 -4.18 -1.18 4.61
N CYS A 65 -3.69 -0.30 5.48
CA CYS A 65 -3.80 -0.51 6.94
C CYS A 65 -5.25 -0.48 7.45
N GLU A 66 -6.14 0.26 6.78
CA GLU A 66 -7.58 0.27 7.10
C GLU A 66 -8.27 -1.02 6.64
N LEU A 67 -7.86 -1.58 5.51
CA LEU A 67 -8.40 -2.83 4.96
C LEU A 67 -7.88 -4.06 5.71
N GLU A 68 -6.60 -4.04 6.08
CA GLU A 68 -5.91 -5.13 6.79
C GLU A 68 -5.42 -4.66 8.18
N PRO A 69 -6.33 -4.30 9.11
CA PRO A 69 -5.96 -3.74 10.42
C PRO A 69 -5.30 -4.77 11.35
N GLN A 70 -5.34 -6.06 10.98
CA GLN A 70 -4.73 -7.15 11.73
C GLN A 70 -3.37 -7.56 11.17
N ASP A 71 -2.95 -6.95 10.06
CA ASP A 71 -1.68 -7.27 9.42
C ASP A 71 -0.58 -6.28 9.88
N PRO A 72 0.36 -6.69 10.74
CA PRO A 72 1.44 -5.82 11.19
C PRO A 72 2.36 -5.39 10.03
N PHE A 73 2.44 -6.18 8.95
CA PHE A 73 3.27 -5.84 7.78
C PHE A 73 2.78 -4.59 7.06
N SER A 74 1.45 -4.40 6.97
CA SER A 74 0.83 -3.22 6.38
C SER A 74 1.25 -1.93 7.11
N PHE A 75 1.25 -1.95 8.45
CA PHE A 75 1.71 -0.83 9.26
C PHE A 75 3.22 -0.60 9.15
N VAL A 76 4.03 -1.66 9.05
CA VAL A 76 5.48 -1.52 8.78
C VAL A 76 5.73 -0.89 7.41
N ALA A 77 5.03 -1.32 6.37
CA ALA A 77 5.14 -0.73 5.04
C ALA A 77 4.80 0.77 5.08
N MET A 78 3.67 1.14 5.72
CA MET A 78 3.29 2.54 5.92
C MET A 78 4.38 3.35 6.62
N SER A 79 5.01 2.80 7.66
CA SER A 79 6.11 3.49 8.36
C SER A 79 7.32 3.78 7.47
N LEU A 80 7.68 2.85 6.57
CA LEU A 80 8.81 3.02 5.65
C LEU A 80 8.51 4.11 4.62
N ILE A 81 7.27 4.15 4.15
CA ILE A 81 6.78 5.17 3.23
C ILE A 81 6.79 6.55 3.90
N CYS A 82 6.24 6.66 5.11
CA CYS A 82 6.24 7.91 5.88
C CYS A 82 7.66 8.42 6.17
N GLN A 83 8.62 7.52 6.48
CA GLN A 83 10.02 7.91 6.63
C GLN A 83 10.60 8.50 5.35
N LYS A 84 10.33 7.89 4.20
CA LYS A 84 10.75 8.41 2.89
C LYS A 84 10.09 9.75 2.55
N ALA A 85 8.84 9.92 2.98
CA ALA A 85 8.10 11.18 2.85
C ALA A 85 8.60 12.31 3.77
N GLY A 86 9.55 12.03 4.69
CA GLY A 86 9.95 12.96 5.74
C GLY A 86 8.90 13.15 6.85
N LYS A 87 7.81 12.37 6.83
CA LYS A 87 6.72 12.40 7.82
C LYS A 87 7.07 11.48 8.99
N ILE A 88 8.11 11.86 9.74
CA ILE A 88 8.70 11.03 10.79
C ILE A 88 7.67 10.71 11.89
N ASP A 89 6.87 11.68 12.31
CA ASP A 89 5.82 11.47 13.31
C ASP A 89 4.82 10.37 12.88
N GLU A 90 4.35 10.40 11.63
CA GLU A 90 3.43 9.39 11.11
C GLU A 90 4.10 8.01 10.99
N ALA A 91 5.39 7.97 10.69
CA ALA A 91 6.14 6.72 10.66
C ALA A 91 6.25 6.06 12.03
N GLU A 92 6.55 6.85 13.07
CA GLU A 92 6.62 6.35 14.44
C GLU A 92 5.26 5.83 14.90
N GLN A 93 4.17 6.56 14.60
CA GLN A 93 2.82 6.10 14.89
C GLN A 93 2.50 4.77 14.20
N ALA A 94 2.84 4.62 12.92
CA ALA A 94 2.63 3.38 12.18
C ALA A 94 3.44 2.20 12.77
N LEU A 95 4.70 2.41 13.18
CA LEU A 95 5.48 1.37 13.87
C LEU A 95 4.89 0.98 15.23
N LEU A 96 4.36 1.94 15.98
CA LEU A 96 3.67 1.67 17.24
C LEU A 96 2.40 0.82 17.02
N GLN A 97 1.63 1.12 15.97
CA GLN A 97 0.47 0.30 15.59
C GLN A 97 0.90 -1.11 15.17
N ALA A 98 1.93 -1.25 14.35
CA ALA A 98 2.46 -2.56 13.93
C ALA A 98 2.80 -3.45 15.13
N ARG A 99 3.51 -2.89 16.13
CA ARG A 99 3.84 -3.60 17.36
C ARG A 99 2.59 -3.98 18.15
N GLN A 100 1.64 -3.06 18.32
CA GLN A 100 0.40 -3.34 19.04
C GLN A 100 -0.38 -4.50 18.39
N VAL A 101 -0.47 -4.50 17.07
CA VAL A 101 -1.12 -5.57 16.30
C VAL A 101 -0.36 -6.89 16.45
N GLU A 102 0.97 -6.89 16.38
CA GLU A 102 1.80 -8.09 16.60
C GLU A 102 1.65 -8.66 18.03
N PHE A 103 1.60 -7.79 19.04
CA PHE A 103 1.38 -8.20 20.43
C PHE A 103 -0.05 -8.73 20.65
N ALA A 104 -1.06 -8.09 20.05
CA ALA A 104 -2.45 -8.53 20.12
C ALA A 104 -2.65 -9.89 19.44
N SER A 105 -1.97 -10.14 18.34
CA SER A 105 -2.02 -11.42 17.61
C SER A 105 -1.20 -12.54 18.26
N ARG A 106 -0.19 -12.21 19.08
CA ARG A 106 0.57 -13.20 19.89
C ARG A 106 -0.08 -13.55 21.24
N GLY A 107 -0.93 -12.70 21.79
CA GLY A 107 -1.56 -12.88 23.10
C GLY A 107 -2.73 -13.87 23.14
N THR A 108 -3.10 -14.47 22.00
CA THR A 108 -4.24 -15.38 21.85
C THR A 108 -3.86 -16.87 21.81
N ALA A 109 -2.64 -17.22 22.22
CA ALA A 109 -2.16 -18.61 22.32
C ALA A 109 -2.31 -19.20 23.75
#